data_AF-A0A1B6NV44-F1
#
_entry.id   AF-A0A1B6NV44-F1
#
_cell.length_a   1.000
_cell.length_b   1.000
_cell.length_c   1.000
_cell.angle_alpha   90.00
_cell.angle_beta   90.00
_cell.angle_gamma   90.00
#
_symmetry.space_group_name_H-M   'P 1'
#
loop_
_entity.id
_entity.type
_entity.pdbx_description
1 polymer ?
#
loop_
_entity_poly.entity_id
_entity_poly.type
_entity_poly.pdbx_seq_one_letter_code
_entity_poly.pdbx_strand_id
1 'polypeptide(L)'
;MNILLLNGPNLNMLGQREPDKYGTQTLQDIVDDLQAQAASSNVTLTHFQSNAEFELIDRVHAAMGTVDAIIINPAAFTHTSVALRDALLSVNIPFIEVH
;
A
#
# COMPACT_ATOMS: atom_id res chain seq x y z
N MET A 1 12.69 -9.89 7.20
CA MET A 1 12.39 -9.05 6.04
C MET A 1 11.30 -8.08 6.44
N ASN A 2 11.44 -6.80 6.11
CA ASN A 2 10.50 -5.73 6.42
C ASN A 2 9.82 -5.29 5.12
N ILE A 3 8.49 -5.34 5.08
CA ILE A 3 7.69 -4.96 3.92
C ILE A 3 6.75 -3.81 4.31
N LEU A 4 6.66 -2.80 3.46
CA LEU A 4 5.64 -1.76 3.53
C LEU A 4 4.51 -2.07 2.56
N LEU A 5 3.29 -2.22 3.07
CA LEU A 5 2.06 -2.21 2.30
C LEU A 5 1.50 -0.80 2.26
N LEU A 6 1.42 -0.23 1.06
CA LEU A 6 0.99 1.14 0.81
C LEU A 6 -0.30 1.16 -0.01
N ASN A 7 -1.35 1.79 0.52
CA ASN A 7 -2.66 1.86 -0.12
C ASN A 7 -3.04 3.31 -0.43
N GLY A 8 -3.41 3.54 -1.68
CA GLY A 8 -3.77 4.85 -2.20
C GLY A 8 -5.23 5.25 -1.90
N PRO A 9 -5.74 6.25 -2.65
CA PRO A 9 -7.03 6.86 -2.38
C PRO A 9 -8.20 5.91 -2.57
N ASN A 10 -9.24 6.13 -1.76
CA ASN A 10 -10.51 5.41 -1.73
C ASN A 10 -10.44 3.95 -1.27
N LEU A 11 -9.25 3.34 -1.12
CA LEU A 11 -9.15 1.95 -0.63
C LEU A 11 -9.65 1.80 0.82
N ASN A 12 -9.60 2.88 1.62
CA ASN A 12 -10.24 2.91 2.93
C ASN A 12 -11.77 2.76 2.89
N MET A 13 -12.40 2.87 1.71
CA MET A 13 -13.85 2.72 1.52
C MET A 13 -14.25 1.29 1.08
N LEU A 14 -13.30 0.36 0.96
CA LEU A 14 -13.60 -1.06 0.68
C LEU A 14 -14.55 -1.64 1.73
N GLY A 15 -15.48 -2.49 1.28
CA GLY A 15 -16.54 -3.07 2.11
C GLY A 15 -17.70 -2.13 2.45
N GLN A 16 -17.62 -0.81 2.15
CA GLN A 16 -18.69 0.15 2.46
C GLN A 16 -19.47 0.64 1.22
N ARG A 17 -18.88 0.61 0.02
CA ARG A 17 -19.53 1.03 -1.25
C ARG A 17 -19.73 -0.17 -2.16
N GLU A 18 -20.93 -0.27 -2.73
CA GLU A 18 -21.29 -1.25 -3.78
C GLU A 18 -20.82 -2.70 -3.45
N PRO A 19 -21.30 -3.30 -2.35
CA PRO A 19 -20.85 -4.63 -1.90
C PRO A 19 -21.03 -5.73 -2.95
N ASP A 20 -22.00 -5.58 -3.86
CA ASP A 20 -22.23 -6.49 -4.97
C ASP A 20 -21.09 -6.48 -6.03
N LYS A 21 -20.25 -5.43 -6.08
CA LYS A 21 -19.12 -5.33 -7.02
C LYS A 21 -17.75 -5.53 -6.37
N TYR A 22 -17.55 -5.04 -5.15
CA TYR A 22 -16.23 -5.00 -4.50
C TYR A 22 -16.07 -6.00 -3.35
N GLY A 23 -17.12 -6.79 -3.08
CA GLY A 23 -17.17 -7.67 -1.91
C GLY A 23 -17.44 -6.91 -0.62
N THR A 24 -17.63 -7.66 0.47
CA THR A 24 -17.89 -7.12 1.81
C THR A 24 -16.61 -6.97 2.63
N GLN A 25 -15.47 -7.41 2.09
CA GLN A 25 -14.19 -7.37 2.80
C GLN A 25 -13.69 -5.93 2.87
N THR A 26 -13.40 -5.47 4.07
CA THR A 26 -12.84 -4.14 4.30
C THR A 26 -11.33 -4.14 4.07
N LEU A 27 -10.74 -2.95 3.91
CA LEU A 27 -9.29 -2.84 3.86
C LEU A 27 -8.63 -3.38 5.14
N GLN A 28 -9.28 -3.20 6.29
CA GLN A 28 -8.74 -3.70 7.56
C GLN A 28 -8.70 -5.23 7.58
N ASP A 29 -9.75 -5.90 7.10
CA ASP A 29 -9.78 -7.37 7.02
C ASP A 29 -8.64 -7.89 6.14
N ILE A 30 -8.39 -7.25 4.99
CA ILE A 30 -7.28 -7.60 4.09
C ILE A 30 -5.92 -7.40 4.79
N VAL A 31 -5.75 -6.28 5.50
CA VAL A 31 -4.51 -5.98 6.23
C VAL A 31 -4.27 -7.01 7.34
N ASP A 32 -5.30 -7.39 8.09
CA ASP A 32 -5.21 -8.36 9.17
C ASP A 32 -4.82 -9.76 8.62
N ASP A 33 -5.44 -10.18 7.51
CA ASP A 33 -5.09 -11.43 6.83
C ASP A 33 -3.63 -11.42 6.33
N LEU A 34 -3.18 -10.31 5.74
CA LEU A 34 -1.81 -10.15 5.26
C LEU A 34 -0.80 -10.10 6.40
N GLN A 35 -1.14 -9.47 7.53
CA GLN A 35 -0.30 -9.46 8.73
C GLN A 35 -0.13 -10.86 9.30
N ALA A 36 -1.20 -11.66 9.38
CA ALA A 36 -1.14 -13.04 9.83
C ALA A 36 -0.25 -13.90 8.90
N GLN A 37 -0.40 -13.74 7.59
CA GLN A 37 0.43 -14.43 6.59
C GLN A 37 1.90 -14.02 6.70
N ALA A 38 2.19 -12.73 6.83
CA ALA A 38 3.55 -12.22 6.99
C ALA A 38 4.21 -12.76 8.26
N ALA A 39 3.49 -12.76 9.39
CA ALA A 39 3.98 -13.31 10.65
C ALA A 39 4.31 -14.81 10.53
N SER A 40 3.46 -15.59 9.87
CA SER A 40 3.72 -17.02 9.61
C SER A 40 4.98 -17.27 8.76
N SER A 41 5.42 -16.26 8.01
CA SER A 41 6.59 -16.31 7.12
C SER A 41 7.83 -15.60 7.71
N ASN A 42 7.81 -15.19 8.98
CA ASN A 42 8.86 -14.36 9.60
C ASN A 42 9.13 -13.04 8.85
N VAL A 43 8.09 -12.44 8.28
CA VAL A 43 8.11 -11.14 7.62
C VAL A 43 7.40 -10.11 8.50
N THR A 44 8.02 -8.96 8.71
CA THR A 44 7.39 -7.81 9.36
C THR A 44 6.65 -7.01 8.30
N LEU A 45 5.31 -6.96 8.39
CA LEU A 45 4.48 -6.16 7.50
C LEU A 45 4.04 -4.88 8.21
N THR A 46 4.35 -3.73 7.62
CA THR A 46 3.82 -2.43 8.04
C THR A 46 2.82 -1.94 7.02
N HIS A 47 1.74 -1.30 7.46
CA HIS A 47 0.69 -0.81 6.57
C HIS A 47 0.53 0.71 6.68
N PHE A 48 0.27 1.36 5.54
CA PHE A 48 -0.14 2.74 5.47
C PHE A 48 -1.16 2.95 4.36
N GLN A 49 -2.20 3.73 4.66
CA GLN A 49 -3.17 4.18 3.66
C GLN A 49 -3.32 5.69 3.74
N SER A 50 -3.42 6.35 2.58
CA SER A 50 -3.82 7.74 2.51
C SER A 50 -4.56 8.08 1.22
N ASN A 51 -5.47 9.05 1.34
CA ASN A 51 -6.11 9.69 0.19
C ASN A 51 -5.28 10.86 -0.38
N ALA A 52 -4.26 11.32 0.36
CA ALA A 52 -3.43 12.43 -0.02
C ALA A 52 -2.14 11.94 -0.68
N GLU A 53 -1.89 12.39 -1.91
CA GLU A 53 -0.69 12.01 -2.68
C GLU A 53 0.61 12.33 -1.93
N PHE A 54 0.70 13.50 -1.31
CA PHE A 54 1.91 13.92 -0.60
C PHE A 54 2.23 13.00 0.59
N GLU A 55 1.23 12.46 1.30
CA GLU A 55 1.47 11.56 2.44
C GLU A 55 2.01 10.20 1.98
N LEU A 56 1.56 9.72 0.81
CA LEU A 56 2.09 8.51 0.20
C LEU A 56 3.55 8.71 -0.23
N ILE A 57 3.86 9.86 -0.84
CA ILE A 57 5.23 10.24 -1.23
C ILE A 57 6.13 10.32 0.01
N ASP A 58 5.70 11.03 1.05
CA ASP A 58 6.45 11.15 2.30
C ASP A 58 6.69 9.76 2.94
N ARG A 59 5.70 8.87 2.87
CA ARG A 59 5.85 7.50 3.35
C ARG A 59 6.88 6.72 2.53
N VAL A 60 6.88 6.86 1.21
CA VAL A 60 7.88 6.22 0.32
C VAL A 60 9.29 6.70 0.68
N HIS A 61 9.49 8.01 0.86
CA HIS A 61 10.79 8.55 1.26
C HIS A 61 11.24 8.07 2.65
N ALA A 62 10.33 8.03 3.62
CA ALA A 62 10.61 7.53 4.97
C ALA A 62 10.96 6.03 5.01
N ALA A 63 10.59 5.27 3.99
CA ALA A 63 10.88 3.84 3.89
C ALA A 63 12.37 3.54 3.54
N MET A 64 13.12 4.56 3.09
CA MET A 64 14.52 4.40 2.70
C MET A 64 15.39 3.92 3.87
N GLY A 65 16.07 2.79 3.67
CA GLY A 65 16.91 2.17 4.69
C GLY A 65 16.16 1.52 5.85
N THR A 66 14.83 1.48 5.82
CA THR A 66 14.00 0.88 6.88
C THR A 66 13.21 -0.35 6.41
N VAL A 67 12.88 -0.43 5.13
CA VAL A 67 12.17 -1.58 4.52
C VAL A 67 12.96 -2.21 3.38
N ASP A 68 12.73 -3.51 3.16
CA ASP A 68 13.38 -4.29 2.11
C ASP A 68 12.57 -4.26 0.80
N ALA A 69 11.24 -4.08 0.88
CA ALA A 69 10.35 -4.02 -0.28
C ALA A 69 9.06 -3.23 0.02
N ILE A 70 8.42 -2.74 -1.05
CA ILE A 70 7.11 -2.07 -1.01
C ILE A 70 6.09 -2.87 -1.82
N ILE A 71 4.92 -3.13 -1.26
CA ILE A 71 3.72 -3.56 -2.00
C ILE A 71 2.81 -2.35 -2.06
N ILE A 72 2.38 -1.93 -3.23
CA ILE A 72 1.57 -0.72 -3.39
C ILE A 72 0.31 -0.97 -4.22
N ASN A 73 -0.84 -0.52 -3.73
CA ASN A 73 -2.03 -0.29 -4.54
C ASN A 73 -2.27 1.23 -4.65
N PRO A 74 -1.85 1.91 -5.73
CA PRO A 74 -2.03 3.35 -5.87
C PRO A 74 -3.48 3.75 -6.18
N ALA A 75 -4.37 2.79 -6.46
CA ALA A 75 -5.73 3.02 -6.90
C ALA A 75 -5.79 4.03 -8.08
N ALA A 76 -6.56 5.11 -7.95
CA ALA A 76 -6.68 6.11 -9.01
C ALA A 76 -5.36 6.79 -9.38
N PHE A 77 -4.38 6.84 -8.47
CA PHE A 77 -3.08 7.45 -8.73
C PHE A 77 -2.21 6.65 -9.70
N THR A 78 -2.51 5.37 -9.94
CA THR A 78 -1.85 4.57 -10.99
C THR A 78 -1.88 5.27 -12.35
N HIS A 79 -2.97 6.00 -12.64
CA HIS A 79 -3.19 6.58 -13.96
C HIS A 79 -2.80 8.06 -14.07
N THR A 80 -2.56 8.72 -12.94
CA THR A 80 -2.48 10.20 -12.89
C THR A 80 -1.26 10.72 -12.16
N SER A 81 -0.70 9.97 -11.22
CA SER A 81 0.39 10.44 -10.37
C SER A 81 1.77 10.15 -10.96
N VAL A 82 2.31 11.13 -11.67
CA VAL A 82 3.73 11.12 -12.04
C VAL A 82 4.61 11.31 -10.81
N ALA A 83 4.17 12.11 -9.83
CA ALA A 83 4.94 12.40 -8.62
C ALA A 83 5.17 11.16 -7.74
N LEU A 84 4.15 10.33 -7.52
CA LEU A 84 4.28 9.09 -6.75
C LEU A 84 5.17 8.07 -7.48
N ARG A 85 5.04 7.98 -8.80
CA ARG A 85 5.90 7.14 -9.62
C ARG A 85 7.38 7.54 -9.49
N ASP A 86 7.67 8.83 -9.59
CA ASP A 86 9.04 9.34 -9.46
C ASP A 86 9.57 9.15 -8.04
N ALA A 87 8.73 9.30 -7.01
CA ALA A 87 9.10 9.00 -5.63
C ALA A 87 9.52 7.53 -5.46
N LEU A 88 8.74 6.58 -5.96
CA LEU A 88 9.05 5.14 -5.91
C LEU A 88 10.37 4.80 -6.63
N LEU A 89 10.62 5.41 -7.79
CA LEU A 89 11.86 5.21 -8.53
C LEU A 89 13.08 5.83 -7.85
N SER A 90 12.89 6.91 -7.08
CA SER A 90 13.99 7.64 -6.44
C SER A 90 14.57 6.94 -5.20
N VAL A 91 13.78 6.10 -4.51
CA VAL A 91 14.22 5.44 -3.28
C VAL A 91 15.00 4.14 -3.50
N ASN A 92 15.02 3.62 -4.74
CA ASN A 92 15.69 2.36 -5.11
C ASN A 92 15.30 1.15 -4.23
N ILE A 93 14.07 1.14 -3.73
CA ILE A 93 13.47 0.02 -2.99
C ILE A 93 12.68 -0.83 -4.00
N PRO A 94 12.87 -2.16 -4.05
CA PRO A 94 12.04 -3.03 -4.88
C PRO A 94 10.56 -2.86 -4.54
N PHE A 95 9.71 -2.66 -5.55
CA PHE A 95 8.27 -2.53 -5.33
C PHE A 95 7.44 -3.40 -6.28
N ILE A 96 6.26 -3.79 -5.81
CA ILE A 96 5.25 -4.54 -6.56
C ILE A 96 3.95 -3.73 -6.53
N GLU A 97 3.44 -3.37 -7.71
CA GLU A 97 2.14 -2.72 -7.87
C GLU A 97 1.02 -3.78 -7.97
N VAL A 98 -0.08 -3.54 -7.27
CA VAL A 98 -1.30 -4.36 -7.29
C VAL A 98 -2.55 -3.47 -7.46
N HIS A 99 -3.66 -4.04 -7.91
CA HIS A 99 -4.92 -3.32 -8.16
C HIS A 99 -6.11 -4.01 -7.50
#